data_AF-A0AAQ0KD56-F1
#
_entry.id   AF-A0AAQ0KD56-F1
#
_cell.length_a   1.000
_cell.length_b   1.000
_cell.length_c   1.000
_cell.angle_alpha   90.00
_cell.angle_beta   90.00
_cell.angle_gamma   90.00
#
_symmetry.space_group_name_H-M   'P 1'
#
loop_
_entity.id
_entity.type
_entity.pdbx_description
1 polymer ?
#
loop_
_entity_poly.entity_id
_entity_poly.type
_entity_poly.pdbx_seq_one_letter_code
_entity_poly.pdbx_strand_id
1 'polypeptide(L)'
;MATVILSRGALSIVAKEYYQKLDKAQEKLFAYIYHLDKGDEEQARQAFNEFIENGDLATKARQIFLQKYRDWEQWQANPRRKTA
;
A
#
# COMPACT_ATOMS: atom_id res chain seq x y z
N MET A 1 11.15 23.74 -7.15
CA MET A 1 11.44 22.38 -7.64
C MET A 1 10.28 21.91 -8.50
N ALA A 2 10.54 21.25 -9.63
CA ALA A 2 9.47 20.71 -10.47
C ALA A 2 8.80 19.52 -9.78
N THR A 3 7.48 19.55 -9.59
CA THR A 3 6.71 18.43 -9.04
C THR A 3 6.43 17.41 -10.15
N VAL A 4 6.91 16.18 -9.98
CA VAL A 4 6.60 15.08 -10.92
C VAL A 4 5.18 14.58 -10.66
N ILE A 5 4.28 14.83 -11.61
CA ILE A 5 2.89 14.36 -11.58
C ILE A 5 2.78 13.06 -12.37
N LEU A 6 2.23 12.02 -11.73
CA LEU A 6 2.01 10.74 -12.39
C LEU A 6 0.80 10.79 -13.32
N SER A 7 0.88 10.11 -14.46
CA SER A 7 -0.31 9.83 -15.28
C SER A 7 -1.22 8.81 -14.59
N ARG A 8 -2.48 8.69 -15.05
CA ARG A 8 -3.43 7.68 -14.53
C ARG A 8 -2.87 6.25 -14.63
N GLY A 9 -2.15 5.94 -15.71
CA GLY A 9 -1.47 4.64 -15.89
C GLY A 9 -0.41 4.39 -14.83
N ALA A 10 0.44 5.38 -14.56
CA ALA A 10 1.46 5.29 -13.51
C ALA A 10 0.84 5.22 -12.10
N LEU A 11 -0.26 5.93 -11.83
CA LEU A 11 -0.99 5.80 -10.56
C LEU A 11 -1.51 4.37 -10.35
N SER A 12 -1.97 3.71 -11.42
CA SER A 12 -2.43 2.31 -11.33
C SER A 12 -1.31 1.34 -10.94
N ILE A 13 -0.06 1.62 -11.32
CA ILE A 13 1.10 0.81 -10.93
C ILE A 13 1.35 0.95 -9.43
N VAL A 14 1.35 2.18 -8.92
CA VAL A 14 1.54 2.44 -7.48
C VAL A 14 0.39 1.85 -6.65
N ALA A 15 -0.84 1.90 -7.15
CA ALA A 15 -1.99 1.26 -6.52
C ALA A 15 -1.84 -0.28 -6.47
N LYS A 16 -1.40 -0.91 -7.57
CA LYS A 16 -1.12 -2.35 -7.60
C LYS A 16 -0.02 -2.73 -6.62
N GLU A 17 1.03 -1.92 -6.52
CA GLU A 17 2.12 -2.14 -5.59
C GLU A 17 1.65 -2.07 -4.13
N TYR A 18 0.78 -1.11 -3.80
CA TYR A 18 0.14 -1.04 -2.49
C TYR A 18 -0.72 -2.29 -2.22
N TYR A 19 -1.56 -2.68 -3.18
CA TYR A 19 -2.41 -3.88 -3.07
C TYR A 19 -1.59 -5.14 -2.79
N GLN A 20 -0.51 -5.37 -3.54
CA GLN A 20 0.35 -6.56 -3.36
C GLN A 20 0.98 -6.63 -1.97
N LYS A 21 1.34 -5.47 -1.38
CA LYS A 21 1.89 -5.43 -0.01
C LYS A 21 0.81 -5.69 1.04
N LEU A 22 -0.40 -5.18 0.80
CA LEU A 22 -1.54 -5.43 1.67
C LEU A 22 -1.95 -6.91 1.67
N ASP A 23 -1.99 -7.53 0.49
CA ASP A 23 -2.31 -8.94 0.29
C ASP A 23 -1.34 -9.85 1.06
N LYS A 24 -0.03 -9.57 0.96
CA LYS A 24 0.99 -10.28 1.75
C LYS A 24 0.81 -10.12 3.26
N ALA A 25 0.50 -8.90 3.73
CA ALA A 25 0.24 -8.69 5.15
C ALA A 25 -0.98 -9.51 5.61
N GLN A 26 -2.06 -9.54 4.83
CA GLN A 26 -3.24 -10.35 5.12
C GLN A 26 -2.94 -11.85 5.16
N GLU A 27 -2.14 -12.36 4.21
CA GLU A 27 -1.68 -13.75 4.21
C GLU A 27 -0.98 -14.13 5.52
N LYS A 28 -0.08 -13.27 6.02
CA LYS A 28 0.63 -13.51 7.28
C LYS A 28 -0.27 -13.43 8.51
N LEU A 29 -1.28 -12.55 8.48
CA LEU A 29 -2.28 -12.50 9.54
C LEU A 29 -3.13 -13.78 9.57
N PHE A 30 -3.51 -14.32 8.42
CA PHE A 30 -4.21 -15.60 8.35
C PHE A 30 -3.34 -16.75 8.85
N ALA A 31 -2.06 -16.79 8.46
CA ALA A 31 -1.13 -17.79 8.96
C ALA A 31 -1.00 -17.74 10.49
N TYR A 32 -0.89 -16.53 11.06
CA TYR A 32 -0.86 -16.35 12.52
C TYR A 32 -2.08 -16.96 13.21
N ILE A 33 -3.29 -16.65 12.73
CA ILE A 33 -4.55 -17.21 13.28
C ILE A 33 -4.56 -18.73 13.18
N TYR A 34 -4.17 -19.27 12.02
CA TYR A 34 -4.11 -20.70 11.79
C TYR A 34 -3.13 -21.43 12.73
N HIS A 35 -1.95 -20.86 12.98
CA HIS A 35 -0.97 -21.46 13.91
C HIS A 35 -1.42 -21.35 15.36
N LEU A 36 -2.08 -20.25 15.74
CA LEU A 36 -2.72 -20.12 17.05
C LEU A 36 -3.77 -21.19 17.29
N ASP A 37 -4.66 -21.43 16.33
CA ASP A 37 -5.72 -22.44 16.44
C ASP A 37 -5.16 -23.86 16.59
N LYS A 38 -3.92 -24.08 16.12
CA LYS A 38 -3.20 -25.36 16.24
C LYS A 38 -2.33 -25.48 17.49
N GLY A 39 -2.19 -24.41 18.28
CA GLY A 39 -1.30 -24.37 19.43
C GLY A 39 0.19 -24.33 19.07
N ASP A 40 0.54 -23.99 17.82
CA ASP A 40 1.94 -23.83 17.39
C ASP A 40 2.40 -22.40 17.66
N GLU A 41 2.79 -22.13 18.90
CA GLU A 41 3.16 -20.78 19.35
C GLU A 41 4.39 -20.21 18.63
N GLU A 42 5.33 -21.07 18.23
CA GLU A 42 6.55 -20.63 17.54
C GLU A 42 6.23 -20.12 16.14
N GLN A 43 5.48 -20.91 15.35
CA GLN A 43 5.07 -20.49 14.01
C GLN A 43 4.07 -19.32 14.06
N ALA A 44 3.20 -19.27 15.08
CA ALA A 44 2.32 -18.14 15.29
C ALA A 44 3.14 -16.85 15.56
N ARG A 45 4.12 -16.89 16.46
CA ARG A 45 4.97 -15.72 16.73
C ARG A 45 5.73 -15.28 15.47
N GLN A 46 6.26 -16.22 14.69
CA GLN A 46 6.93 -15.90 13.43
C GLN A 46 5.97 -15.21 12.44
N ALA A 47 4.80 -15.82 12.18
CA ALA A 47 3.81 -15.26 11.28
C ALA A 47 3.33 -13.87 11.72
N PHE A 48 3.21 -13.64 13.03
CA PHE A 48 2.88 -12.33 13.57
C PHE A 48 3.95 -11.27 13.29
N ASN A 49 5.23 -11.61 13.51
CA ASN A 49 6.33 -10.68 13.20
C ASN A 49 6.36 -10.33 11.71
N GLU A 50 6.19 -11.33 10.84
CA GLU A 50 6.11 -11.12 9.39
C GLU A 50 4.88 -10.27 9.00
N PHE A 51 3.73 -10.44 9.68
CA PHE A 51 2.56 -9.60 9.49
C PHE A 51 2.87 -8.13 9.82
N ILE A 52 3.51 -7.85 10.96
CA ILE A 52 3.85 -6.48 11.36
C ILE A 52 4.78 -5.83 10.32
N GLU A 53 5.84 -6.54 9.90
CA GLU A 53 6.77 -6.01 8.90
C GLU A 53 6.08 -5.72 7.56
N ASN A 54 5.26 -6.66 7.06
CA ASN A 54 4.53 -6.45 5.82
C ASN A 54 3.44 -5.36 5.95
N GLY A 55 2.82 -5.23 7.12
CA GLY A 55 1.85 -4.18 7.43
C GLY A 55 2.46 -2.78 7.40
N ASP A 56 3.67 -2.62 7.91
CA ASP A 56 4.42 -1.36 7.84
C ASP A 56 4.78 -0.99 6.39
N LEU A 57 5.21 -1.98 5.60
CA LEU A 57 5.49 -1.78 4.17
C LEU A 57 4.21 -1.39 3.41
N ALA A 58 3.09 -2.04 3.69
CA ALA A 58 1.79 -1.71 3.10
C ALA A 58 1.35 -0.29 3.48
N THR A 59 1.57 0.11 4.74
CA THR A 59 1.25 1.47 5.23
C THR A 59 2.07 2.53 4.51
N LYS A 60 3.38 2.31 4.35
CA LYS A 60 4.25 3.21 3.57
C LYS A 60 3.80 3.31 2.12
N ALA A 61 3.49 2.19 1.48
CA ALA A 61 2.99 2.17 0.10
C ALA A 61 1.65 2.89 -0.04
N ARG A 62 0.74 2.75 0.94
CA ARG A 62 -0.52 3.50 1.01
C ARG A 62 -0.29 5.01 1.06
N GLN A 63 0.63 5.47 1.92
CA GLN A 63 0.95 6.89 2.04
C GLN A 63 1.49 7.46 0.73
N ILE A 64 2.39 6.72 0.07
CA ILE A 64 2.93 7.10 -1.24
C ILE A 64 1.81 7.19 -2.28
N PHE A 65 0.96 6.16 -2.37
CA PHE A 65 -0.17 6.15 -3.30
C PHE A 65 -1.10 7.35 -3.07
N LEU A 66 -1.52 7.60 -1.83
CA LEU A 66 -2.40 8.71 -1.49
C LEU A 66 -1.77 10.07 -1.82
N GLN A 67 -0.47 10.24 -1.55
CA GLN A 67 0.22 11.47 -1.90
C GLN A 67 0.21 11.69 -3.41
N LYS A 68 0.59 10.66 -4.20
CA LYS A 68 0.62 10.76 -5.66
C LYS A 68 -0.76 10.97 -6.27
N TYR A 69 -1.78 10.36 -5.69
CA TYR A 69 -3.15 10.54 -6.12
C TYR A 69 -3.62 11.98 -5.88
N ARG A 70 -3.34 12.54 -4.69
CA ARG A 70 -3.64 13.95 -4.38
C ARG A 70 -2.90 14.91 -5.31
N ASP A 71 -1.61 14.68 -5.56
CA ASP A 71 -0.82 15.50 -6.50
C ASP A 71 -1.49 15.52 -7.89
N TRP A 72 -1.98 14.36 -8.35
CA TRP A 72 -2.69 14.24 -9.62
C TRP A 72 -4.06 14.94 -9.62
N GLU A 73 -4.85 14.80 -8.55
CA GLU A 73 -6.15 15.50 -8.43
C GLU A 73 -5.97 17.03 -8.44
N GLN A 74 -5.00 17.55 -7.70
CA GLN A 74 -4.68 18.98 -7.69
C GLN A 74 -4.23 19.48 -9.06
N TRP A 75 -3.43 18.69 -9.77
CA TRP A 75 -2.99 18.99 -11.13
C TRP A 75 -4.15 18.99 -12.14
N GLN A 76 -5.10 18.07 -12.00
CA GLN A 76 -6.30 18.03 -12.84
C GLN A 76 -7.25 19.18 -12.54
N ALA A 77 -7.40 19.57 -11.27
CA ALA A 77 -8.29 20.64 -10.83
C ALA A 77 -7.78 22.05 -11.20
N ASN A 78 -6.52 22.20 -11.62
CA ASN A 78 -5.92 23.49 -11.92
C ASN A 78 -6.64 24.22 -13.09
N PRO A 79 -7.33 25.35 -12.83
CA PRO A 79 -8.15 26.05 -13.83
C PRO A 79 -7.36 26.54 -15.04
N ARG A 80 -6.05 26.80 -14.88
CA ARG A 80 -5.15 27.27 -15.95
C ARG A 80 -4.99 26.28 -17.11
N ARG A 81 -5.55 25.07 -17.00
CA ARG A 81 -5.58 24.04 -18.04
C ARG A 81 -6.91 23.90 -18.77
N LYS A 82 -7.99 24.51 -18.27
CA LYS A 82 -9.31 24.47 -18.94
C LYS A 82 -9.48 25.55 -20.00
N THR A 83 -8.53 26.48 -20.09
CA THR A 83 -8.53 27.63 -21.01
C THR A 83 -7.39 27.57 -22.04
N ALA A 84 -6.77 26.41 -22.24
CA ALA A 84 -5.73 26.17 -23.25
C ALA A 84 -6.22 25.16 -24.29
#